data_AF-A0A971VZ53-F1
#
_entry.id   AF-A0A971VZ53-F1
#
_cell.length_a   1.000
_cell.length_b   1.000
_cell.length_c   1.000
_cell.angle_alpha   90.00
_cell.angle_beta   90.00
_cell.angle_gamma   90.00
#
_symmetry.space_group_name_H-M   'P 1'
#
loop_
_entity.id
_entity.type
_entity.pdbx_description
1 polymer ?
#
loop_
_entity_poly.entity_id
_entity_poly.type
_entity_poly.pdbx_seq_one_letter_code
_entity_poly.pdbx_strand_id
1 'polypeptide(L)'
;MEDKTETKKIIGEVISEIIGDLRNGSVKKVDIGLMVYGSELGSEELLKGAVFAMQNDPTINVVAIGPKTVGFEGIQWIETPACEADISKAMEKALKDGIIAGAVALHYPFPLGVTTIGKVLTPARAKPCFIASSTGASSSNRVEAMV
;
A
#
# COMPACT_ATOMS: atom_id res chain seq x y z
N MET A 1 -12.29 -16.67 -35.22
CA MET A 1 -10.95 -16.23 -35.68
C MET A 1 -10.47 -14.98 -34.92
N GLU A 2 -11.26 -14.44 -33.98
CA GLU A 2 -10.94 -13.27 -33.14
C GLU A 2 -9.87 -13.52 -32.05
N ASP A 3 -9.76 -14.74 -31.54
CA ASP A 3 -8.95 -15.08 -30.35
C ASP A 3 -7.43 -14.86 -30.52
N LYS A 4 -6.91 -15.03 -31.73
CA LYS A 4 -5.46 -14.87 -32.02
C LYS A 4 -5.02 -13.40 -32.01
N THR A 5 -5.94 -12.47 -32.26
CA THR A 5 -5.62 -11.04 -32.31
C THR A 5 -5.61 -10.45 -30.90
N GLU A 6 -6.56 -10.85 -30.06
CA GLU A 6 -6.61 -10.51 -28.63
C GLU A 6 -5.36 -11.02 -27.90
N THR A 7 -5.01 -12.30 -28.11
CA THR A 7 -3.84 -12.92 -27.48
C THR A 7 -2.54 -12.22 -27.89
N LYS A 8 -2.40 -11.81 -29.16
CA LYS A 8 -1.24 -11.05 -29.63
C LYS A 8 -1.15 -9.66 -29.00
N LYS A 9 -2.29 -9.03 -28.72
CA LYS A 9 -2.35 -7.70 -28.10
C LYS A 9 -1.91 -7.77 -26.64
N ILE A 10 -2.42 -8.75 -25.88
CA ILE A 10 -2.02 -9.01 -24.49
C ILE A 10 -0.52 -9.35 -24.42
N ILE A 11 -0.03 -10.23 -25.31
CA ILE A 11 1.41 -10.55 -25.38
C ILE A 11 2.23 -9.30 -25.70
N GLY A 12 1.75 -8.43 -26.60
CA GLY A 12 2.40 -7.17 -26.93
C GLY A 12 2.50 -6.22 -25.74
N GLU A 13 1.42 -6.07 -24.98
CA GLU A 13 1.38 -5.23 -23.77
C GLU A 13 2.36 -5.75 -22.70
N VAL A 14 2.35 -7.05 -22.42
CA VAL A 14 3.26 -7.67 -21.44
C VAL A 14 4.73 -7.52 -21.85
N ILE A 15 5.05 -7.72 -23.14
CA ILE A 15 6.43 -7.55 -23.63
C ILE A 15 6.85 -6.08 -23.58
N SER A 16 5.96 -5.14 -23.92
CA SER A 16 6.24 -3.71 -23.81
C SER A 16 6.47 -3.27 -22.36
N GLU A 17 5.73 -3.83 -21.41
CA GLU A 17 5.94 -3.61 -19.97
C GLU A 17 7.32 -4.12 -19.54
N ILE A 18 7.69 -5.35 -19.90
CA ILE A 18 9.01 -5.95 -19.60
C ILE A 18 10.15 -5.12 -20.22
N ILE A 19 10.00 -4.65 -21.47
CA ILE A 19 11.00 -3.82 -22.14
C ILE A 19 11.11 -2.44 -21.47
N GLY A 20 9.99 -1.87 -21.01
CA GLY A 20 9.97 -0.64 -20.21
C GLY A 20 10.76 -0.78 -18.92
N ASP A 21 10.55 -1.88 -18.20
CA ASP A 21 11.25 -2.20 -16.95
C ASP A 21 12.76 -2.38 -17.16
N LEU A 22 13.15 -3.11 -18.22
CA LEU A 22 14.56 -3.35 -18.59
C LEU A 22 15.29 -2.07 -19.02
N ARG A 23 14.63 -1.21 -19.81
CA ARG A 23 15.25 0.00 -20.37
C ARG A 23 15.53 1.07 -19.31
N ASN A 24 14.68 1.14 -18.29
CA ASN A 24 14.81 2.10 -17.20
C ASN A 24 15.69 1.58 -16.05
N GLY A 25 16.14 0.32 -16.11
CA GLY A 25 16.86 -0.34 -15.01
C GLY A 25 16.05 -0.44 -13.72
N SER A 26 14.73 -0.22 -13.81
CA SER A 26 13.84 -0.04 -12.68
C SER A 26 12.88 -1.22 -12.61
N VAL A 27 12.99 -2.00 -11.53
CA VAL A 27 11.95 -2.91 -11.10
C VAL A 27 10.63 -2.12 -11.03
N LYS A 28 9.55 -2.66 -11.59
CA LYS A 28 8.21 -2.08 -11.49
C LYS A 28 7.95 -1.64 -10.05
N LYS A 29 7.80 -0.33 -9.85
CA LYS A 29 7.60 0.23 -8.52
C LYS A 29 6.16 -0.01 -8.10
N VAL A 30 5.98 -0.46 -6.87
CA VAL A 30 4.67 -0.60 -6.25
C VAL A 30 4.38 0.68 -5.47
N ASP A 31 3.33 1.38 -5.89
CA ASP A 31 2.88 2.60 -5.24
C ASP A 31 2.12 2.27 -3.96
N ILE A 32 2.64 2.72 -2.82
CA ILE A 32 2.05 2.51 -1.49
C ILE A 32 1.63 3.86 -0.91
N GLY A 33 0.34 4.01 -0.63
CA GLY A 33 -0.19 5.19 0.05
C GLY A 33 0.27 5.24 1.51
N LEU A 34 0.67 6.41 2.00
CA LEU A 34 0.97 6.64 3.41
C LEU A 34 0.11 7.79 3.93
N MET A 35 -0.77 7.52 4.90
CA MET A 35 -1.47 8.58 5.63
C MET A 35 -0.48 9.29 6.54
N VAL A 36 -0.20 10.57 6.28
CA VAL A 36 0.83 11.32 7.01
C VAL A 36 0.29 12.17 8.16
N TYR A 37 -1.03 12.22 8.34
CA TYR A 37 -1.68 13.00 9.39
C TYR A 37 -2.22 12.10 10.52
N GLY A 38 -2.28 12.64 11.74
CA GLY A 38 -2.88 11.96 12.90
C GLY A 38 -1.90 11.13 13.75
N SER A 39 -0.63 11.05 13.37
CA SER A 39 0.40 10.39 14.17
C SER A 39 0.81 11.22 15.39
N GLU A 40 0.97 10.57 16.54
CA GLU A 40 1.54 11.18 17.76
C GLU A 40 3.00 11.61 17.58
N LEU A 41 3.73 10.99 16.64
CA LEU A 41 5.11 11.35 16.29
C LEU A 41 5.17 12.50 15.27
N GLY A 42 4.03 12.93 14.72
CA GLY A 42 3.95 13.96 13.69
C GLY A 42 4.23 13.45 12.27
N SER A 43 3.84 14.28 11.29
CA SER A 43 3.93 13.95 9.86
C SER A 43 5.38 13.78 9.37
N GLU A 44 6.31 14.55 9.94
CA GLU A 44 7.72 14.50 9.54
C GLU A 44 8.36 13.14 9.82
N GLU A 45 8.06 12.51 10.95
CA GLU A 45 8.61 11.19 11.29
C GLU A 45 8.08 10.10 10.36
N LEU A 46 6.79 10.17 10.01
CA LEU A 46 6.21 9.26 9.01
C LEU A 46 6.89 9.43 7.64
N LEU A 47 7.11 10.67 7.22
CA LEU A 47 7.76 10.97 5.93
C LEU A 47 9.23 10.56 5.92
N LYS A 48 9.98 10.71 7.02
CA LYS A 48 11.33 10.14 7.16
C LYS A 48 11.31 8.63 6.99
N GLY A 49 10.35 7.95 7.61
CA GLY A 49 10.12 6.51 7.42
C GLY A 49 9.86 6.14 5.96
N ALA A 50 9.06 6.93 5.25
CA ALA A 50 8.82 6.75 3.82
C ALA A 50 10.11 6.86 2.99
N VAL A 51 10.94 7.87 3.27
CA VAL A 51 12.24 8.04 2.59
C VAL A 51 13.14 6.83 2.84
N PHE A 52 13.24 6.36 4.10
CA PHE A 52 14.04 5.17 4.41
C PHE A 52 13.50 3.90 3.76
N ALA A 53 12.17 3.73 3.66
CA ALA A 53 11.58 2.59 2.98
C ALA A 53 11.97 2.56 1.50
N MET A 54 11.86 3.68 0.79
CA MET A 54 12.24 3.79 -0.63
C MET A 54 13.74 3.65 -0.88
N GLN A 55 14.59 4.04 0.09
CA GLN A 55 16.03 3.85 0.02
C GLN A 55 16.44 2.37 0.22
N ASN A 56 15.77 1.68 1.13
CA ASN A 56 16.06 0.27 1.44
C ASN A 56 15.48 -0.68 0.38
N ASP A 57 14.36 -0.31 -0.23
CA ASP A 57 13.70 -1.10 -1.26
C ASP A 57 13.36 -0.23 -2.48
N PRO A 58 14.18 -0.28 -3.55
CA PRO A 58 13.95 0.48 -4.78
C PRO A 58 12.66 0.11 -5.53
N THR A 59 12.03 -1.01 -5.15
CA THR A 59 10.77 -1.50 -5.74
C THR A 59 9.54 -0.83 -5.10
N ILE A 60 9.71 -0.08 -4.02
CA ILE A 60 8.62 0.63 -3.35
C ILE A 60 8.67 2.11 -3.74
N ASN A 61 7.51 2.68 -4.08
CA ASN A 61 7.32 4.11 -4.18
C ASN A 61 6.24 4.54 -3.19
N VAL A 62 6.52 5.53 -2.35
CA VAL A 62 5.56 6.00 -1.34
C VAL A 62 4.82 7.23 -1.86
N VAL A 63 3.49 7.19 -1.76
CA VAL A 63 2.59 8.30 -2.08
C VAL A 63 2.01 8.82 -0.78
N ALA A 64 2.44 10.01 -0.35
CA ALA A 64 1.95 10.64 0.86
C ALA A 64 0.50 11.15 0.66
N ILE A 65 -0.38 10.92 1.64
CA ILE A 65 -1.78 11.32 1.61
C ILE A 65 -2.07 12.16 2.86
N GLY A 66 -2.43 13.42 2.65
CA GLY A 66 -2.65 14.37 3.75
C GLY A 66 -2.24 15.80 3.42
N PRO A 67 -2.22 16.68 4.43
CA PRO A 67 -1.67 18.03 4.32
C PRO A 67 -0.19 17.99 3.93
N LYS A 68 0.17 18.78 2.94
CA LYS A 68 1.55 18.83 2.45
C LYS A 68 2.49 19.36 3.54
N THR A 69 3.58 18.62 3.77
CA THR A 69 4.62 18.99 4.75
C THR A 69 5.86 19.51 4.02
N VAL A 70 6.42 20.62 4.50
CA VAL A 70 7.60 21.28 3.92
C VAL A 70 8.84 20.39 4.10
N GLY A 71 9.75 20.37 3.10
CA GLY A 71 11.00 19.59 3.16
C GLY A 71 10.90 18.17 2.62
N PHE A 72 9.74 17.77 2.11
CA PHE A 72 9.48 16.45 1.51
C PHE A 72 8.92 16.57 0.08
N GLU A 73 9.46 17.52 -0.69
CA GLU A 73 9.05 17.79 -2.08
C GLU A 73 9.41 16.65 -3.05
N GLY A 74 10.35 15.78 -2.67
CA GLY A 74 10.77 14.61 -3.45
C GLY A 74 9.84 13.39 -3.36
N ILE A 75 8.77 13.47 -2.56
CA ILE A 75 7.76 12.41 -2.42
C ILE A 75 6.52 12.80 -3.24
N GLN A 76 5.81 11.81 -3.80
CA GLN A 76 4.53 12.07 -4.46
C GLN A 76 3.42 12.32 -3.43
N TRP A 77 2.47 13.20 -3.76
CA TRP A 77 1.44 13.64 -2.83
C TRP A 77 0.04 13.53 -3.42
N ILE A 78 -0.89 13.02 -2.59
CA ILE A 78 -2.33 13.23 -2.72
C ILE A 78 -2.71 14.20 -1.61
N GLU A 79 -2.75 15.49 -1.96
CA GLU A 79 -2.98 16.56 -1.00
C GLU A 79 -4.44 16.61 -0.56
N THR A 80 -4.65 16.69 0.75
CA THR A 80 -5.98 16.84 1.36
C THR A 80 -5.94 17.84 2.51
N PRO A 81 -7.10 18.36 2.94
CA PRO A 81 -7.21 19.06 4.22
C PRO A 81 -6.75 18.19 5.40
N ALA A 82 -6.45 18.83 6.53
CA ALA A 82 -6.09 18.19 7.80
C ALA A 82 -7.34 17.60 8.49
N CYS A 83 -7.94 16.61 7.84
CA CYS A 83 -9.19 15.98 8.24
C CYS A 83 -9.14 14.49 7.93
N GLU A 84 -9.31 13.64 8.95
CA GLU A 84 -9.18 12.18 8.81
C GLU A 84 -10.18 11.58 7.80
N ALA A 85 -11.39 12.14 7.73
CA ALA A 85 -12.41 11.69 6.79
C ALA A 85 -12.03 11.98 5.34
N ASP A 86 -11.48 13.17 5.07
CA ASP A 86 -11.03 13.56 3.72
C ASP A 86 -9.83 12.73 3.28
N ILE A 87 -8.89 12.47 4.20
CA ILE A 87 -7.72 11.63 3.95
C ILE A 87 -8.15 10.20 3.64
N SER A 88 -9.02 9.62 4.47
CA SER A 88 -9.52 8.24 4.26
C SER A 88 -10.23 8.11 2.92
N LYS A 89 -11.07 9.09 2.56
CA LYS A 89 -11.77 9.13 1.27
C LYS A 89 -10.80 9.24 0.08
N ALA A 90 -9.76 10.06 0.19
CA ALA A 90 -8.75 10.20 -0.84
C ALA A 90 -7.94 8.90 -1.02
N MET A 91 -7.58 8.25 0.08
CA MET A 91 -6.90 6.95 0.09
C MET A 91 -7.75 5.86 -0.56
N GLU A 92 -9.03 5.75 -0.19
CA GLU A 92 -9.94 4.77 -0.78
C GLU A 92 -10.15 4.99 -2.28
N LYS A 93 -10.28 6.25 -2.70
CA LYS A 93 -10.35 6.60 -4.12
C LYS A 93 -9.06 6.19 -4.84
N ALA A 94 -7.90 6.47 -4.27
CA ALA A 94 -6.61 6.13 -4.87
C ALA A 94 -6.41 4.61 -5.00
N LEU A 95 -6.85 3.83 -4.01
CA LEU A 95 -6.87 2.36 -4.07
C LEU A 95 -7.81 1.87 -5.19
N LYS A 96 -9.02 2.41 -5.25
CA LYS A 96 -10.03 2.03 -6.26
C LYS A 96 -9.59 2.36 -7.69
N ASP A 97 -8.96 3.51 -7.87
CA ASP A 97 -8.48 3.98 -9.16
C ASP A 97 -7.14 3.32 -9.56
N GLY A 98 -6.55 2.48 -8.70
CA GLY A 98 -5.29 1.79 -8.94
C GLY A 98 -4.07 2.70 -8.92
N ILE A 99 -4.19 3.91 -8.36
CA ILE A 99 -3.10 4.87 -8.17
C ILE A 99 -2.12 4.36 -7.10
N ILE A 100 -2.65 3.67 -6.09
CA ILE A 100 -1.85 2.96 -5.08
C ILE A 100 -2.30 1.50 -5.00
N ALA A 101 -1.35 0.60 -4.83
CA ALA A 101 -1.60 -0.84 -4.71
C ALA A 101 -1.91 -1.28 -3.27
N GLY A 102 -1.57 -0.44 -2.29
CA GLY A 102 -1.81 -0.67 -0.87
C GLY A 102 -1.64 0.64 -0.10
N ALA A 103 -2.00 0.62 1.19
CA ALA A 103 -1.88 1.79 2.04
C ALA A 103 -1.41 1.46 3.46
N VAL A 104 -0.70 2.40 4.06
CA VAL A 104 -0.31 2.42 5.47
C VAL A 104 -1.13 3.51 6.14
N ALA A 105 -1.93 3.10 7.12
CA ALA A 105 -2.89 3.94 7.81
C ALA A 105 -2.82 3.73 9.32
N LEU A 106 -3.09 4.79 10.09
CA LEU A 106 -3.16 4.76 11.55
C LEU A 106 -4.60 4.60 12.02
N HIS A 107 -5.42 5.63 11.79
CA HIS A 107 -6.84 5.65 12.14
C HIS A 107 -7.72 5.27 10.94
N TYR A 108 -7.70 3.99 10.56
CA TYR A 108 -8.59 3.47 9.52
C TYR A 108 -9.63 2.52 10.13
N PRO A 109 -10.94 2.82 10.02
CA PRO A 109 -11.97 1.93 10.54
C PRO A 109 -12.05 0.66 9.68
N PHE A 110 -11.85 -0.50 10.30
CA PHE A 110 -12.03 -1.78 9.62
C PHE A 110 -13.51 -2.19 9.62
N PRO A 111 -14.11 -2.52 8.46
CA PRO A 111 -15.47 -3.04 8.42
C PRO A 111 -15.54 -4.43 9.05
N LEU A 112 -16.74 -4.83 9.48
CA LEU A 112 -17.00 -6.21 9.90
C LEU A 112 -16.67 -7.16 8.74
N GLY A 113 -16.03 -8.28 9.05
CA GLY A 113 -15.49 -9.19 8.04
C GLY A 113 -14.00 -9.00 7.76
N VAL A 114 -13.36 -7.98 8.35
CA VAL A 114 -11.93 -7.73 8.20
C VAL A 114 -11.18 -8.11 9.48
N THR A 115 -10.03 -8.74 9.29
CA THR A 115 -9.14 -9.14 10.36
C THR A 115 -7.70 -8.84 9.99
N THR A 116 -6.89 -8.44 10.97
CA THR A 116 -5.48 -8.14 10.76
C THR A 116 -4.66 -9.42 10.92
N ILE A 117 -3.71 -9.63 10.00
CA ILE A 117 -2.74 -10.73 10.05
C ILE A 117 -1.36 -10.15 10.32
N GLY A 118 -0.74 -10.56 11.42
CA GLY A 118 0.63 -10.20 11.75
C GLY A 118 1.62 -11.20 11.16
N LYS A 119 2.69 -10.73 10.51
CA LYS A 119 3.84 -11.56 10.11
C LYS A 119 4.98 -11.34 11.09
N VAL A 120 5.46 -12.41 11.71
CA VAL A 120 6.61 -12.39 12.62
C VAL A 120 7.69 -13.37 12.16
N LEU A 121 8.93 -13.13 12.57
CA LEU A 121 10.01 -14.10 12.42
C LEU A 121 10.12 -14.93 13.70
N THR A 122 10.05 -16.25 13.59
CA THR A 122 10.14 -17.14 14.76
C THR A 122 11.54 -17.03 15.40
N PRO A 123 11.67 -16.83 16.72
CA PRO A 123 12.97 -16.62 17.36
C PRO A 123 14.00 -17.73 17.11
N ALA A 124 13.58 -19.00 17.14
CA ALA A 124 14.49 -20.14 17.05
C ALA A 124 14.89 -20.52 15.61
N ARG A 125 14.04 -20.24 14.62
CA ARG A 125 14.22 -20.74 13.25
C ARG A 125 14.35 -19.63 12.21
N ALA A 126 14.15 -18.38 12.59
CA ALA A 126 14.06 -17.21 11.70
C ALA A 126 13.12 -17.44 10.50
N LYS A 127 12.12 -18.31 10.65
CA LYS A 127 11.13 -18.59 9.61
C LYS A 127 9.94 -17.65 9.76
N PRO A 128 9.30 -17.22 8.66
CA PRO A 128 8.04 -16.50 8.73
C PRO A 128 6.96 -17.32 9.43
N CYS A 129 6.26 -16.70 10.38
CA CYS A 129 5.04 -17.19 11.00
C CYS A 129 3.96 -16.11 10.84
N PHE A 130 2.75 -16.53 10.46
CA PHE A 130 1.60 -15.64 10.33
C PHE A 130 0.67 -15.87 11.51
N ILE A 131 0.38 -14.80 12.25
CA ILE A 131 -0.57 -14.77 13.36
C ILE A 131 -1.85 -14.14 12.82
N ALA A 132 -2.84 -14.96 12.55
CA ALA A 132 -4.14 -14.50 12.09
C ALA A 132 -4.95 -13.90 13.24
N SER A 133 -5.87 -13.00 12.90
CA SER A 133 -6.86 -12.42 13.81
C SER A 133 -6.30 -11.75 15.06
N SER A 134 -5.19 -11.02 14.91
CA SER A 134 -4.62 -10.23 16.00
C SER A 134 -5.54 -9.08 16.43
N THR A 135 -6.29 -8.52 15.48
CA THR A 135 -7.25 -7.41 15.67
C THR A 135 -8.38 -7.53 14.64
N GLY A 136 -9.57 -7.00 14.94
CA GLY A 136 -10.75 -7.05 14.06
C GLY A 136 -11.67 -8.25 14.32
N ALA A 137 -12.68 -8.42 13.46
CA ALA A 137 -13.67 -9.49 13.57
C ALA A 137 -14.03 -10.03 12.18
N SER A 138 -13.54 -11.23 11.85
CA SER A 138 -13.77 -11.90 10.55
C SER A 138 -15.24 -12.28 10.32
N SER A 139 -16.01 -12.49 11.39
CA SER A 139 -17.46 -12.69 11.34
C SER A 139 -18.09 -12.26 12.66
N SER A 140 -19.37 -11.91 12.63
CA SER A 140 -20.20 -11.79 13.85
C SER A 140 -20.53 -13.15 14.47
N ASN A 141 -20.44 -14.23 13.68
CA ASN A 141 -20.61 -15.60 14.13
C ASN A 141 -19.26 -16.21 14.52
N ARG A 142 -19.16 -16.67 15.77
CA ARG A 142 -17.95 -17.27 16.33
C ARG A 142 -17.47 -18.49 15.54
N VAL A 143 -18.38 -19.33 15.05
CA VAL A 143 -18.00 -20.57 14.34
C VAL A 143 -17.34 -20.22 13.01
N GLU A 144 -17.96 -19.33 12.23
CA GLU A 144 -17.41 -18.86 10.95
C GLU A 144 -16.07 -18.15 11.12
N ALA A 145 -15.86 -17.44 12.24
CA ALA A 145 -14.59 -16.76 12.49
C ALA A 145 -13.42 -17.71 12.80
N MET A 146 -13.66 -19.00 13.06
CA MET A 146 -12.64 -19.98 13.44
C MET A 146 -12.27 -20.97 12.34
N VAL A 147 -12.97 -20.98 11.19
CA VAL A 147 -12.80 -21.97 10.12
C VAL A 147 -12.26 -21.31 8.85
#